data_AF-A0A1D6KNA6-F1
#
_entry.id   AF-A0A1D6KNA6-F1
#
_cell.length_a   1.000
_cell.length_b   1.000
_cell.length_c   1.000
_cell.angle_alpha   90.00
_cell.angle_beta   90.00
_cell.angle_gamma   90.00
#
_symmetry.space_group_name_H-M   'P 1'
#
loop_
_entity.id
_entity.type
_entity.pdbx_description
1 polymer ?
#
loop_
_entity_poly.entity_id
_entity_poly.type
_entity_poly.pdbx_seq_one_letter_code
_entity_poly.pdbx_strand_id
1 'polypeptide(L)'
;MPPRPSPRRALLAVAAAAAKKLWIPAFKSDAEFINPPWLDGSLPGDFGFDPLGLGKDPAFLKWYREAELIHGRWAMAAVLGIFMGQPRAK
;
A
#
# COMPACT_ATOMS: atom_id res chain seq x y z
N MET A 1 53.16 1.38 -28.40
CA MET A 1 52.56 1.54 -27.06
C MET A 1 51.05 1.43 -27.20
N PRO A 2 50.35 0.46 -26.57
CA PRO A 2 48.90 0.33 -26.72
C PRO A 2 48.14 1.36 -25.86
N PRO A 3 46.98 1.87 -26.31
CA PRO A 3 46.17 2.81 -25.54
C PRO A 3 45.58 2.13 -24.29
N ARG A 4 45.64 2.82 -23.16
CA ARG A 4 45.13 2.34 -21.86
C ARG A 4 43.59 2.27 -21.89
N PRO A 5 42.96 1.18 -21.46
CA PRO A 5 41.50 1.09 -21.42
C PRO A 5 40.95 2.13 -20.42
N SER A 6 40.01 2.95 -20.90
CA SER A 6 39.35 3.97 -20.10
C SER A 6 38.29 3.34 -19.18
N PRO A 7 38.17 3.79 -17.91
CA PRO A 7 37.20 3.24 -16.98
C PRO A 7 35.79 3.67 -17.39
N ARG A 8 35.00 2.74 -17.93
CA ARG A 8 33.56 2.96 -18.16
C ARG A 8 32.85 2.99 -16.81
N ARG A 9 32.40 4.16 -16.38
CA ARG A 9 31.52 4.32 -15.22
C ARG A 9 30.18 3.64 -15.52
N ALA A 10 29.94 2.49 -14.90
CA ALA A 10 28.62 1.88 -14.87
C ALA A 10 27.74 2.67 -13.88
N LEU A 11 26.63 3.24 -14.36
CA LEU A 11 25.62 3.84 -13.50
C LEU A 11 24.70 2.71 -13.00
N LEU A 12 24.86 2.29 -11.75
CA LEU A 12 23.89 1.45 -11.06
C LEU A 12 22.77 2.36 -10.53
N ALA A 13 21.62 2.35 -11.21
CA ALA A 13 20.41 2.97 -10.71
C ALA A 13 19.80 2.05 -9.64
N VAL A 14 20.02 2.37 -8.36
CA VAL A 14 19.30 1.75 -7.25
C VAL A 14 17.97 2.46 -7.12
N ALA A 15 16.88 1.79 -7.51
CA ALA A 15 15.53 2.28 -7.24
C ALA A 15 15.30 2.21 -5.73
N ALA A 16 15.28 3.38 -5.07
CA ALA A 16 14.95 3.47 -3.65
C ALA A 16 13.49 3.05 -3.44
N ALA A 17 13.26 2.05 -2.59
CA ALA A 17 11.93 1.66 -2.17
C ALA A 17 11.22 2.87 -1.54
N ALA A 18 10.03 3.19 -2.04
CA ALA A 18 9.26 4.33 -1.55
C ALA A 18 8.93 4.14 -0.07
N ALA A 19 9.23 5.15 0.75
CA ALA A 19 8.91 5.13 2.17
C ALA A 19 7.39 4.93 2.36
N LYS A 20 7.00 3.93 3.17
CA LYS A 20 5.59 3.68 3.49
C LYS A 20 4.98 4.92 4.13
N LYS A 21 3.85 5.36 3.60
CA LYS A 21 3.04 6.39 4.26
C LYS A 21 2.29 5.68 5.37
N LEU A 22 2.46 6.11 6.61
CA LEU A 22 1.71 5.56 7.73
C LEU A 22 0.36 6.28 7.85
N TRP A 23 -0.68 5.55 8.24
CA TRP A 23 -2.01 6.11 8.49
C TRP A 23 -2.01 7.13 9.64
N ILE A 24 -1.12 6.94 10.62
CA ILE A 24 -0.88 7.87 11.73
C ILE A 24 0.55 8.45 11.61
N PRO A 25 0.72 9.65 11.02
CA PRO A 25 2.04 10.25 10.83
C PRO A 25 2.66 10.81 12.12
N ALA A 26 1.84 11.06 13.16
CA ALA A 26 2.26 11.65 14.42
C ALA A 26 3.01 10.67 15.35
N PHE A 27 2.79 9.37 15.19
CA PHE A 27 3.45 8.32 15.98
C PHE A 27 4.31 7.48 15.04
N LYS A 28 5.58 7.86 14.87
CA LYS A 28 6.58 7.05 14.14
C LYS A 28 7.27 6.12 15.13
N SER A 29 6.58 5.09 15.60
CA SER A 29 7.20 4.08 16.47
C SER A 29 7.09 2.69 15.84
N ASP A 30 8.10 1.86 16.11
CA ASP A 30 8.18 0.44 15.73
C ASP A 30 7.19 -0.43 16.52
N ALA A 31 6.17 0.18 17.13
CA ALA A 31 5.14 -0.54 17.84
C ALA A 31 4.31 -1.34 16.82
N GLU A 32 4.04 -2.62 17.14
CA GLU A 32 3.22 -3.52 16.31
C GLU A 32 1.84 -2.93 15.95
N PHE A 33 1.35 -1.99 16.76
CA PHE A 33 0.10 -1.25 16.54
C PHE A 33 0.14 -0.29 15.34
N ILE A 34 1.33 0.22 14.98
CA ILE A 34 1.49 1.29 13.98
C ILE A 34 2.23 0.77 12.73
N ASN A 35 3.18 -0.15 12.93
CA ASN A 35 3.89 -0.79 11.84
C ASN A 35 3.98 -2.29 12.11
N PRO A 36 2.88 -3.02 11.88
CA PRO A 36 2.88 -4.45 12.08
C PRO A 36 3.84 -5.16 11.11
N PRO A 37 4.65 -6.14 11.56
CA PRO A 37 5.60 -6.87 10.71
C PRO A 37 4.98 -7.58 9.50
N TRP A 38 3.68 -7.88 9.55
CA TRP A 38 2.92 -8.54 8.48
C TRP A 38 2.42 -7.58 7.39
N LEU A 39 2.52 -6.26 7.59
CA LEU A 39 2.26 -5.23 6.58
C LEU A 39 3.61 -4.65 6.14
N ASP A 40 4.19 -5.26 5.11
CA ASP A 40 5.56 -5.00 4.63
C ASP A 40 5.63 -3.91 3.54
N GLY A 41 4.51 -3.29 3.18
CA GLY A 41 4.42 -2.29 2.12
C GLY A 41 4.31 -2.87 0.71
N SER A 42 4.28 -4.19 0.57
CA SER A 42 4.10 -4.86 -0.72
C SER A 42 2.66 -4.77 -1.22
N LEU A 43 1.70 -4.53 -0.32
CA LEU A 43 0.29 -4.47 -0.63
C LEU A 43 -0.15 -3.08 -1.12
N PRO A 44 -1.01 -3.03 -2.16
CA PRO A 44 -1.55 -1.76 -2.62
C PRO A 44 -2.42 -1.14 -1.51
N GLY A 45 -2.06 0.06 -1.06
CA GLY A 45 -2.77 0.73 0.04
C GLY A 45 -2.27 0.34 1.44
N ASP A 46 -1.08 -0.24 1.57
CA ASP A 46 -0.49 -0.53 2.88
C ASP A 46 -0.05 0.77 3.58
N PHE A 47 -0.83 1.17 4.59
CA PHE A 47 -0.53 2.29 5.49
C PHE A 47 -0.19 1.86 6.93
N GLY A 48 0.07 0.57 7.18
CA GLY A 48 0.29 0.06 8.55
C GLY A 48 -0.96 0.07 9.43
N PHE A 49 -2.16 0.06 8.84
CA PHE A 49 -3.43 0.10 9.57
C PHE A 49 -3.88 -1.31 9.99
N ASP A 50 -3.57 -1.72 11.22
CA ASP A 50 -4.15 -2.91 11.86
C ASP A 50 -4.19 -2.75 13.39
N PRO A 51 -5.05 -1.86 13.93
CA PRO A 51 -5.08 -1.56 15.37
C PRO A 51 -5.59 -2.74 16.22
N LEU A 52 -6.29 -3.71 15.62
CA LEU A 52 -6.85 -4.89 16.29
C LEU A 52 -6.01 -6.16 16.08
N GLY A 53 -4.97 -6.11 15.23
CA GLY A 53 -4.09 -7.25 14.96
C GLY A 53 -4.78 -8.42 14.25
N LEU A 54 -5.76 -8.14 13.39
CA LEU A 54 -6.54 -9.17 12.67
C LEU A 54 -5.72 -9.83 11.54
N GLY A 55 -4.63 -9.19 11.11
CA GLY A 55 -3.77 -9.66 10.02
C GLY A 55 -2.63 -10.60 10.43
N LYS A 56 -2.55 -11.03 11.70
CA LYS A 56 -1.43 -11.85 12.22
C LYS A 56 -1.26 -13.18 11.48
N ASP A 57 -2.36 -13.79 11.07
CA ASP A 57 -2.37 -15.08 10.38
C ASP A 57 -2.35 -14.90 8.84
N PRO A 58 -1.37 -15.49 8.13
CA PRO A 58 -1.23 -15.32 6.68
C PRO A 58 -2.43 -15.82 5.86
N ALA A 59 -3.19 -16.79 6.38
CA ALA A 59 -4.40 -17.30 5.75
C ALA A 59 -5.54 -16.27 5.79
N PHE A 60 -5.76 -15.68 6.97
CA PHE A 60 -6.75 -14.62 7.15
C PHE A 60 -6.36 -13.34 6.42
N LEU A 61 -5.06 -13.01 6.35
CA LEU A 61 -4.58 -11.84 5.60
C LEU A 61 -4.91 -11.93 4.09
N LYS A 62 -4.79 -13.11 3.49
CA LYS A 62 -5.20 -13.34 2.09
C LYS A 62 -6.71 -13.15 1.90
N TRP A 63 -7.50 -13.71 2.81
CA TRP A 63 -8.95 -13.56 2.79
C TRP A 63 -9.39 -12.11 2.97
N TYR A 64 -8.83 -11.38 3.94
CA TYR A 64 -9.16 -9.98 4.19
C TYR A 64 -8.77 -9.07 3.02
N ARG A 65 -7.67 -9.37 2.31
CA ARG A 65 -7.31 -8.68 1.07
C ARG A 65 -8.35 -8.86 -0.02
N GLU A 66 -8.83 -10.08 -0.23
CA GLU A 66 -9.89 -10.34 -1.21
C GLU A 66 -11.21 -9.71 -0.79
N ALA A 67 -11.54 -9.76 0.51
CA ALA A 67 -12.70 -9.08 1.06
C ALA A 67 -12.63 -7.58 0.78
N GLU A 68 -11.52 -6.90 1.07
CA GLU A 68 -11.35 -5.47 0.81
C GLU A 68 -11.56 -5.13 -0.68
N LEU A 69 -11.02 -5.93 -1.59
CA LEU A 69 -11.19 -5.74 -3.04
C LEU A 69 -12.65 -5.85 -3.47
N ILE A 70 -13.39 -6.83 -2.96
CA ILE A 70 -14.80 -7.02 -3.30
C ILE A 70 -15.62 -5.85 -2.74
N HIS A 71 -15.46 -5.51 -1.47
CA HIS A 71 -16.19 -4.41 -0.85
C HIS A 71 -15.89 -3.06 -1.52
N GLY A 72 -14.63 -2.79 -1.87
CA GLY A 72 -14.24 -1.58 -2.59
C GLY A 72 -14.86 -1.47 -3.98
N ARG A 73 -14.87 -2.57 -4.76
CA ARG A 73 -15.50 -2.61 -6.10
C ARG A 73 -17.00 -2.39 -6.03
N TRP A 74 -17.66 -3.04 -5.08
CA TRP A 74 -19.09 -2.85 -4.83
C TRP A 74 -19.41 -1.43 -4.39
N ALA A 75 -18.62 -0.86 -3.47
CA ALA A 75 -18.80 0.51 -3.00
C ALA A 75 -18.63 1.53 -4.15
N MET A 76 -17.61 1.39 -4.99
CA MET A 76 -17.41 2.29 -6.14
C MET A 76 -18.59 2.25 -7.12
N ALA A 77 -19.11 1.05 -7.43
CA ALA A 77 -20.29 0.90 -8.28
C ALA A 77 -21.55 1.48 -7.64
N ALA A 78 -21.77 1.23 -6.34
CA ALA A 78 -22.92 1.73 -5.60
C ALA A 78 -22.91 3.27 -5.51
N VAL A 79 -21.77 3.88 -5.21
CA VAL A 79 -21.59 5.33 -5.14
C VAL A 79 -21.91 5.99 -6.48
N LEU A 80 -21.45 5.41 -7.59
CA LEU A 80 -21.79 5.89 -8.93
C LEU A 80 -23.31 5.81 -9.19
N GLY A 81 -23.94 4.70 -8.82
CA GLY A 81 -25.39 4.50 -8.95
C GLY A 81 -26.20 5.53 -8.13
N ILE A 82 -25.76 5.84 -6.91
CA ILE A 82 -26.38 6.88 -6.08
C ILE A 82 -26.26 8.24 -6.77
N PHE A 83 -25.05 8.64 -7.18
CA PHE A 83 -24.85 9.96 -7.79
C PHE A 83 -25.58 10.14 -9.12
N MET A 84 -25.68 9.09 -9.95
CA MET A 84 -26.41 9.14 -11.21
C MET A 84 -27.94 9.07 -11.00
N GLY A 85 -28.39 8.35 -9.98
CA GLY A 85 -29.80 8.19 -9.65
C GLY A 85 -30.40 9.37 -8.88
N GLN A 86 -29.58 10.26 -8.30
CA GLN A 86 -30.09 11.42 -7.58
C GLN A 86 -30.79 12.40 -8.55
N PRO A 87 -32.10 12.67 -8.36
CA PRO A 87 -32.75 13.74 -9.10
C PRO A 87 -32.08 15.05 -8.73
N ARG A 88 -31.64 15.83 -9.74
CA ARG A 88 -31.28 17.24 -9.51
C ARG A 88 -32.51 17.93 -8.95
N ALA A 89 -32.48 18.27 -7.67
CA ALA A 89 -33.45 19.18 -7.07
C ALA A 89 -33.44 20.46 -7.92
N LYS A 90 -34.64 20.82 -8.39
CA LYS A 90 -34.88 22.09 -9.07
C LYS A 90 -34.77 23.24 -8.09
#